data_AF-D8G219-F1
#
_entry.id   AF-D8G219-F1
#
_cell.length_a   1.000
_cell.length_b   1.000
_cell.length_c   1.000
_cell.angle_alpha   90.00
_cell.angle_beta   90.00
_cell.angle_gamma   90.00
#
_symmetry.space_group_name_H-M   'P 1'
#
loop_
_entity.id
_entity.type
_entity.pdbx_description
1 polymer ?
#
loop_
_entity_poly.entity_id
_entity_poly.type
_entity_poly.pdbx_seq_one_letter_code
_entity_poly.pdbx_strand_id
1 'polypeptide(L)'
;MKFKSLLSFAIAAIATFTIPEVVLAQTNANLSQRTSITQISGEVVKVIDDDKFILNTPNGQIVVEGDSDLLGRVNLTVGEKITVSGKYDDDNEFEGKTLTRSNGESFNIDD
;
A
#
# COMPACT_ATOMS: atom_id res chain seq x y z
N MET A 1 -16.95 18.51 76.25
CA MET A 1 -16.33 17.79 75.11
C MET A 1 -16.02 16.37 75.56
N LYS A 2 -16.64 15.33 74.97
CA LYS A 2 -16.38 13.92 75.28
C LYS A 2 -16.04 13.19 73.98
N PHE A 3 -14.83 12.64 73.88
CA PHE A 3 -14.39 11.79 72.78
C PHE A 3 -15.09 10.43 72.86
N LYS A 4 -15.67 9.97 71.74
CA LYS A 4 -16.09 8.58 71.56
C LYS A 4 -15.20 7.96 70.49
N SER A 5 -14.52 6.89 70.88
CA SER A 5 -13.67 6.07 70.02
C SER A 5 -14.49 5.02 69.26
N LEU A 6 -13.81 4.48 68.23
CA LEU A 6 -13.97 3.20 67.54
C LEU A 6 -14.73 3.27 66.21
N LEU A 7 -14.01 2.95 65.13
CA LEU A 7 -14.17 1.63 64.51
C LEU A 7 -12.98 1.28 63.60
N SER A 8 -12.53 0.04 63.77
CA SER A 8 -11.49 -0.66 63.04
C SER A 8 -11.78 -0.71 61.54
N PHE A 9 -10.76 -0.49 60.69
CA PHE A 9 -10.82 -0.89 59.29
C PHE A 9 -10.15 -2.25 59.12
N ALA A 10 -10.97 -3.21 58.70
CA ALA A 10 -10.56 -4.55 58.34
C ALA A 10 -9.62 -4.53 57.12
N ILE A 11 -8.61 -5.40 57.17
CA ILE A 11 -7.64 -5.65 56.10
C ILE A 11 -8.37 -6.31 54.93
N ALA A 12 -8.41 -5.66 53.77
CA ALA A 12 -8.76 -6.31 52.52
C ALA A 12 -7.48 -6.85 51.88
N ALA A 13 -7.32 -8.18 51.87
CA ALA A 13 -6.26 -8.85 51.13
C ALA A 13 -6.48 -8.60 49.63
N ILE A 14 -5.54 -7.91 48.98
CA ILE A 14 -5.57 -7.67 47.55
C ILE A 14 -5.01 -8.93 46.88
N ALA A 15 -5.88 -9.77 46.34
CA ALA A 15 -5.46 -10.88 45.49
C ALA A 15 -5.01 -10.32 44.13
N THR A 16 -3.71 -10.36 43.85
CA THR A 16 -3.18 -10.00 42.53
C THR A 16 -3.38 -11.16 41.56
N PHE A 17 -4.37 -11.04 40.67
CA PHE A 17 -4.48 -11.91 39.51
C PHE A 17 -3.40 -11.53 38.49
N THR A 18 -2.40 -12.38 38.29
CA THR A 18 -1.43 -12.19 37.21
C THR A 18 -2.05 -12.67 35.90
N ILE A 19 -2.31 -11.73 35.00
CA ILE A 19 -2.70 -12.04 33.63
C ILE A 19 -1.46 -12.57 32.90
N PRO A 20 -1.53 -13.66 32.11
CA PRO A 20 -0.41 -14.06 31.28
C PRO A 20 -0.10 -12.95 30.26
N GLU A 21 1.16 -12.55 30.21
CA GLU A 21 1.67 -11.62 29.22
C GLU A 21 1.60 -12.30 27.86
N VAL A 22 0.69 -11.85 26.99
CA VAL A 22 0.64 -12.34 25.61
C VAL A 22 1.83 -11.73 24.88
N VAL A 23 2.94 -12.47 24.83
CA VAL A 23 4.09 -12.10 24.01
C VAL A 23 3.68 -12.27 22.55
N LEU A 24 3.26 -11.17 21.92
CA LEU A 24 3.11 -11.10 20.47
C LEU A 24 4.53 -11.10 19.89
N ALA A 25 4.94 -12.21 19.27
CA ALA A 25 6.15 -12.25 18.48
C ALA A 25 6.06 -11.15 17.41
N GLN A 26 6.80 -10.06 17.60
CA GLN A 26 6.90 -9.00 16.61
C GLN A 26 7.68 -9.57 15.44
N THR A 27 6.97 -9.94 14.38
CA THR A 27 7.59 -10.16 13.08
C THR A 27 8.22 -8.85 12.66
N ASN A 28 9.55 -8.84 12.53
CA ASN A 28 10.27 -7.76 11.88
C ASN A 28 9.85 -7.76 10.40
N ALA A 29 8.69 -7.20 10.09
CA ALA A 29 8.41 -6.76 8.74
C ALA A 29 9.48 -5.71 8.44
N ASN A 30 10.38 -6.01 7.51
CA ASN A 30 11.39 -5.09 7.05
C ASN A 30 10.66 -3.93 6.35
N LEU A 31 10.26 -2.91 7.11
CA LEU A 31 9.53 -1.73 6.62
C LEU A 31 10.43 -0.80 5.79
N SER A 32 11.68 -1.18 5.54
CA SER A 32 12.73 -0.38 4.93
C SER A 32 12.56 -0.12 3.43
N GLN A 33 11.47 -0.58 2.81
CA GLN A 33 11.23 -0.39 1.37
C GLN A 33 9.77 -0.05 1.02
N ARG A 34 9.02 0.61 1.91
CA ARG A 34 7.81 1.33 1.47
C ARG A 34 8.20 2.59 0.69
N THR A 35 8.80 2.41 -0.49
CA THR A 35 8.51 3.32 -1.60
C THR A 35 7.00 3.31 -1.73
N SER A 36 6.37 4.48 -1.57
CA SER A 36 4.91 4.53 -1.46
C SER A 36 4.32 4.20 -2.82
N ILE A 37 3.84 2.97 -2.97
CA ILE A 37 3.10 2.55 -4.17
C ILE A 37 1.91 3.50 -4.34
N THR A 38 1.89 4.16 -5.48
CA THR A 38 0.89 5.14 -5.90
C THR A 38 0.06 4.55 -7.02
N GLN A 39 -1.22 4.91 -7.10
CA GLN A 39 -2.09 4.54 -8.20
C GLN A 39 -2.37 5.75 -9.08
N ILE A 40 -2.24 5.56 -10.39
CA ILE A 40 -2.63 6.52 -11.41
C ILE A 40 -3.66 5.87 -12.33
N SER A 41 -4.69 6.64 -12.72
CA SER A 41 -5.71 6.18 -13.65
C SER A 41 -5.83 7.16 -14.80
N GLY A 42 -6.05 6.62 -15.99
CA GLY A 42 -6.15 7.45 -17.19
C GLY A 42 -6.43 6.64 -18.44
N GLU A 43 -6.27 7.31 -19.57
CA GLU A 43 -6.45 6.75 -20.91
C GLU A 43 -5.09 6.56 -21.58
N VAL A 44 -4.85 5.37 -22.15
CA VAL A 44 -3.64 5.11 -22.94
C VAL A 44 -3.72 5.95 -24.21
N VAL A 45 -2.80 6.90 -24.40
CA VAL A 45 -2.79 7.76 -25.60
C VAL A 45 -1.72 7.38 -26.61
N LYS A 46 -0.67 6.69 -26.16
CA LYS A 46 0.40 6.22 -27.02
C LYS A 46 1.14 5.05 -26.37
N VAL A 47 1.48 4.02 -27.14
CA VAL A 47 2.52 3.04 -26.80
C VAL A 47 3.79 3.49 -27.53
N ILE A 48 4.87 3.75 -26.80
CA ILE A 48 6.09 4.35 -27.34
C ILE A 48 6.98 3.26 -27.95
N ASP A 49 7.23 2.22 -27.19
CA ASP A 49 8.06 1.05 -27.45
C ASP A 49 7.47 -0.17 -26.72
N ASP A 50 8.23 -1.23 -26.58
CA ASP A 50 7.82 -2.49 -25.96
C ASP A 50 7.67 -2.41 -24.44
N ASP A 51 8.23 -1.40 -23.76
CA ASP A 51 8.19 -1.26 -22.31
C ASP A 51 7.62 0.08 -21.81
N LYS A 52 7.37 1.08 -22.68
CA LYS A 52 6.82 2.39 -22.27
C LYS A 52 5.54 2.78 -23.00
N PHE A 53 4.65 3.42 -22.25
CA PHE A 53 3.42 4.03 -22.80
C PHE A 53 3.08 5.34 -22.10
N ILE A 54 2.24 6.16 -22.74
CA ILE A 54 1.76 7.44 -22.20
C ILE A 54 0.32 7.28 -21.72
N LEU A 55 0.09 7.63 -20.47
CA LEU A 55 -1.22 7.68 -19.84
C LEU A 55 -1.68 9.14 -19.70
N ASN A 56 -2.81 9.49 -20.29
CA ASN A 56 -3.46 10.78 -20.07
C ASN A 56 -4.33 10.72 -18.81
N THR A 57 -3.90 11.40 -17.76
CA THR A 57 -4.59 11.48 -16.47
C THR A 57 -5.28 12.83 -16.28
N PRO A 58 -6.15 13.01 -15.28
CA PRO A 58 -6.74 14.32 -14.97
C PRO A 58 -5.71 15.42 -14.65
N ASN A 59 -4.50 15.04 -14.26
CA ASN A 59 -3.44 15.96 -13.85
C ASN A 59 -2.36 16.17 -14.93
N GLY A 60 -2.52 15.57 -16.11
CA GLY A 60 -1.55 15.62 -17.20
C GLY A 60 -1.16 14.25 -17.74
N GLN A 61 -0.23 14.25 -18.68
CA GLN A 61 0.30 13.03 -19.29
C GLN A 61 1.48 12.50 -18.47
N ILE A 62 1.50 11.19 -18.25
CA ILE A 62 2.54 10.48 -17.51
C ILE A 62 3.10 9.39 -18.43
N VAL A 63 4.42 9.30 -18.52
CA VAL A 63 5.10 8.15 -19.13
C VAL A 63 5.17 7.06 -18.07
N VAL A 64 4.63 5.89 -18.39
CA VAL A 64 4.69 4.70 -17.56
C VAL A 64 5.70 3.76 -18.19
N GLU A 65 6.69 3.39 -17.40
CA GLU A 65 7.63 2.31 -17.73
C GLU A 65 7.09 1.02 -17.12
N GLY A 66 7.13 -0.05 -17.89
CA GLY A 66 6.78 -1.39 -17.46
C GLY A 66 7.80 -2.40 -17.96
N ASP A 67 7.41 -3.67 -17.91
CA ASP A 67 8.21 -4.77 -18.43
C ASP A 67 7.88 -5.02 -19.91
N SER A 68 8.93 -5.16 -20.72
CA SER A 68 8.85 -5.32 -22.18
C SER A 68 8.05 -6.56 -22.60
N ASP A 69 8.23 -7.66 -21.87
CA ASP A 69 7.51 -8.90 -22.13
C ASP A 69 6.04 -8.78 -21.71
N LEU A 70 5.73 -7.95 -20.72
CA LEU A 70 4.35 -7.73 -20.31
C LEU A 70 3.56 -6.92 -21.32
N LEU A 71 4.04 -5.75 -21.76
CA LEU A 71 3.22 -4.91 -22.65
C LEU A 71 2.96 -5.61 -23.99
N GLY A 72 3.91 -6.41 -24.47
CA GLY A 72 3.70 -7.30 -25.61
C GLY A 72 2.59 -8.34 -25.38
N ARG A 73 2.41 -8.84 -24.14
CA ARG A 73 1.36 -9.80 -23.77
C ARG A 73 0.01 -9.15 -23.48
N VAL A 74 0.02 -7.98 -22.83
CA VAL A 74 -1.20 -7.25 -22.44
C VAL A 74 -1.85 -6.61 -23.67
N ASN A 75 -1.07 -6.24 -24.70
CA ASN A 75 -1.57 -5.66 -25.95
C ASN A 75 -2.48 -4.44 -25.70
N LEU A 76 -1.92 -3.42 -25.04
CA LEU A 76 -2.62 -2.19 -24.72
C LEU A 76 -3.12 -1.48 -25.97
N THR A 77 -4.35 -0.96 -25.91
CA THR A 77 -4.95 -0.23 -27.02
C THR A 77 -5.01 1.26 -26.72
N VAL A 78 -4.70 2.11 -27.70
CA VAL A 78 -4.93 3.56 -27.58
C VAL A 78 -6.43 3.83 -27.37
N GLY A 79 -6.77 4.64 -26.38
CA GLY A 79 -8.14 4.87 -25.91
C GLY A 79 -8.56 3.99 -24.74
N GLU A 80 -7.76 2.99 -24.36
CA GLU A 80 -8.07 2.09 -23.25
C GLU A 80 -7.93 2.81 -21.90
N LYS A 81 -8.92 2.64 -21.02
CA LYS A 81 -8.89 3.17 -19.65
C LYS A 81 -8.36 2.11 -18.69
N ILE A 82 -7.27 2.45 -18.02
CA ILE A 82 -6.57 1.57 -17.09
C ILE A 82 -6.20 2.31 -15.81
N THR A 83 -5.87 1.52 -14.79
CA THR A 83 -5.22 1.97 -13.56
C THR A 83 -3.87 1.27 -13.45
N VAL A 84 -2.82 2.02 -13.14
CA VAL A 84 -1.49 1.48 -12.90
C VAL A 84 -1.12 1.77 -11.45
N SER A 85 -0.75 0.75 -10.68
CA SER A 85 -0.03 0.93 -9.42
C SER A 85 1.46 0.92 -9.71
N GLY A 86 2.22 1.80 -9.07
CA GLY A 86 3.63 1.99 -9.37
C GLY A 86 4.32 2.90 -8.38
N LYS A 87 5.54 3.31 -8.68
CA LYS A 87 6.29 4.32 -7.91
C LYS A 87 7.01 5.24 -8.90
N TYR A 88 7.26 6.48 -8.47
CA TYR A 88 8.23 7.31 -9.17
C TYR A 88 9.63 6.91 -8.74
N ASP A 89 10.56 6.85 -9.68
CA ASP A 89 11.98 6.74 -9.40
C ASP A 89 12.61 8.14 -9.18
N ASP A 90 13.94 8.17 -8.98
CA ASP A 90 14.69 9.41 -8.75
C ASP A 90 14.78 10.30 -10.01
N ASP A 91 14.49 9.75 -11.19
CA ASP A 91 14.49 10.43 -12.49
C ASP A 91 13.08 10.91 -12.90
N ASN A 92 12.08 10.76 -12.01
CA ASN A 92 10.67 11.06 -12.19
C ASN A 92 9.96 10.21 -13.27
N GLU A 93 10.49 9.04 -13.63
CA GLU A 93 9.77 8.05 -14.43
C GLU A 93 8.82 7.25 -13.52
N PHE A 94 7.63 6.87 -14.04
CA PHE A 94 6.68 6.08 -13.28
C PHE A 94 6.85 4.59 -13.58
N GLU A 95 7.56 3.89 -12.69
CA GLU A 95 7.79 2.45 -12.76
C GLU A 95 6.52 1.71 -12.29
N GLY A 96 5.82 1.10 -13.25
CA GLY A 96 4.59 0.34 -13.01
C GLY A 96 4.88 -0.99 -12.31
N LYS A 97 4.04 -1.36 -11.34
CA LYS A 97 4.03 -2.65 -10.63
C LYS A 97 2.82 -3.52 -10.99
N THR A 98 1.65 -2.92 -11.18
CA THR A 98 0.45 -3.64 -11.61
C THR A 98 -0.37 -2.79 -12.56
N LEU A 99 -0.89 -3.40 -13.62
CA LEU A 99 -1.87 -2.81 -14.53
C LEU A 99 -3.23 -3.45 -14.27
N THR A 100 -4.27 -2.65 -14.07
CA THR A 100 -5.65 -3.09 -13.94
C THR A 100 -6.52 -2.43 -14.99
N ARG A 101 -7.20 -3.24 -15.79
CA ARG A 101 -8.19 -2.79 -16.77
C ARG A 101 -9.48 -2.33 -16.11
N SER A 102 -10.28 -1.58 -16.85
CA SER A 102 -11.62 -1.17 -16.42
C SER A 102 -12.58 -2.33 -16.10
N ASN A 103 -12.32 -3.52 -16.65
CA ASN A 103 -13.08 -4.75 -16.36
C ASN A 103 -12.60 -5.49 -15.08
N GLY A 104 -11.55 -4.99 -14.42
CA GLY A 104 -10.95 -5.60 -13.23
C GLY A 104 -9.82 -6.60 -13.50
N GLU A 105 -9.58 -6.97 -14.76
CA GLU A 105 -8.45 -7.83 -15.14
C GLU A 105 -7.13 -7.13 -14.77
N SER A 106 -6.22 -7.87 -14.12
CA SER A 106 -4.98 -7.30 -13.57
C SER A 106 -3.74 -8.11 -13.97
N PHE A 107 -2.64 -7.40 -14.19
CA PHE A 107 -1.37 -7.92 -14.65
C PHE A 107 -0.25 -7.35 -13.79
N ASN A 108 0.65 -8.20 -13.29
CA ASN A 108 1.87 -7.73 -12.63
C ASN A 108 2.87 -7.27 -13.68
N ILE A 109 3.56 -6.17 -13.40
CA ILE A 109 4.51 -5.53 -14.30
C ILE A 109 5.95 -5.86 -13.90
N ASP A 110 6.27 -5.94 -12.60
CA ASP A 110 7.54 -6.53 -12.14
C ASP A 110 7.41 -8.05 -12.04
N ASP A 111 8.25 -8.78 -12.76
CA ASP A 111 8.61 -10.17 -12.45
C ASP A 111 9.89 -10.20 -11.58
#